data_AF-A0A1Y1JSY6-F1
#
_entry.id   AF-A0A1Y1JSY6-F1
#
_cell.length_a   1.000
_cell.length_b   1.000
_cell.length_c   1.000
_cell.angle_alpha   90.00
_cell.angle_beta   90.00
_cell.angle_gamma   90.00
#
_symmetry.space_group_name_H-M   'P 1'
#
loop_
_entity.id
_entity.type
_entity.pdbx_description
1 polymer ?
#
loop_
_entity_poly.entity_id
_entity_poly.type
_entity_poly.pdbx_seq_one_letter_code
_entity_poly.pdbx_strand_id
1 'polypeptide(L)'
;MQCIMAQASDVNTKISFGSIFPECSNDYNFAKDMYRDILQRDGLSHVCAHFGKSVTIYQGNWSQYISPCIDLGHYLYHIKHKKDKNNIKSYCIYFSYKLKEAVSYNNNNCKSIDECYQKFIAAKRNEKIDVLNICQGYIINIDDNTYKIFQYLDKLYETVYKRNNGKRWICWSQDIRNYAPYMRHLESCSFKHDIYFQEMLNILNDRYIMLCPQLEKIDLFKNIPSPTISGKEEKIDEQRKIEVEVTTQAEEKIPLKATNGIEETIQVDKKSQGEVGSPIQWTSAQHGTNTEGRITSSLSTGFIILPFIILIIVFILYKYTLWGSLVQRRVQKLKRMFIKNKNNVYRDIMDYFEKTYQDSINRRRHISYSQGGYYV
;
A
#
# COMPACT_ATOMS: atom_id res chain seq x y z
N MET A 1 16.86 -19.27 9.28
CA MET A 1 16.49 -19.05 7.86
C MET A 1 17.61 -18.25 7.23
N GLN A 2 18.55 -18.91 6.55
CA GLN A 2 19.70 -18.25 5.92
C GLN A 2 19.25 -17.65 4.58
N CYS A 3 19.71 -16.43 4.28
CA CYS A 3 19.48 -15.80 2.99
C CYS A 3 20.36 -16.55 1.97
N ILE A 4 19.75 -17.41 1.15
CA ILE A 4 20.48 -18.19 0.13
C ILE A 4 21.04 -17.20 -0.88
N MET A 5 22.34 -17.27 -1.16
CA MET A 5 22.95 -16.46 -2.21
C MET A 5 22.28 -16.80 -3.53
N ALA A 6 21.49 -15.86 -4.06
CA ALA A 6 20.90 -16.01 -5.38
C ALA A 6 22.06 -16.05 -6.39
N GLN A 7 22.18 -17.16 -7.12
CA GLN A 7 23.01 -17.19 -8.32
C GLN A 7 22.41 -16.18 -9.31
N ALA A 8 23.25 -15.32 -9.86
CA ALA A 8 22.85 -14.26 -10.77
C ALA A 8 22.13 -14.87 -11.98
N SER A 9 20.80 -14.78 -12.01
CA SER A 9 20.02 -15.04 -13.21
C SER A 9 19.97 -13.77 -14.07
N ASP A 10 20.09 -13.99 -15.37
CA ASP A 10 20.63 -13.07 -16.38
C ASP A 10 19.76 -11.86 -16.75
N VAL A 11 18.72 -11.54 -15.97
CA VAL A 11 17.86 -10.37 -16.20
C VAL A 11 17.54 -9.72 -14.85
N ASN A 12 18.56 -9.46 -14.05
CA ASN A 12 18.38 -8.92 -12.71
C ASN A 12 18.18 -7.40 -12.78
N THR A 13 16.92 -6.99 -12.95
CA THR A 13 16.55 -5.58 -12.82
C THR A 13 16.96 -5.14 -11.42
N LYS A 14 18.00 -4.30 -11.31
CA LYS A 14 18.54 -3.88 -10.02
C LYS A 14 17.46 -3.10 -9.26
N ILE A 15 16.86 -3.74 -8.25
CA ILE A 15 15.85 -3.12 -7.39
C ILE A 15 16.56 -2.22 -6.38
N SER A 16 16.19 -0.94 -6.36
CA SER A 16 16.64 0.00 -5.35
C SER A 16 15.61 0.09 -4.24
N PHE A 17 15.83 -0.60 -3.12
CA PHE A 17 14.90 -0.55 -1.99
C PHE A 17 14.75 0.84 -1.39
N GLY A 18 15.82 1.66 -1.41
CA GLY A 18 15.80 3.03 -0.90
C GLY A 18 14.94 3.99 -1.72
N SER A 19 14.67 3.69 -3.00
CA SER A 19 13.72 4.47 -3.80
C SER A 19 12.27 4.01 -3.63
N ILE A 20 12.04 2.91 -2.91
CA ILE A 20 10.72 2.33 -2.68
C ILE A 20 10.27 2.58 -1.25
N PHE A 21 11.12 2.31 -0.27
CA PHE A 21 10.81 2.49 1.15
C PHE A 21 11.43 3.78 1.71
N PRO A 22 10.76 4.45 2.66
CA PRO A 22 9.46 4.10 3.27
C PRO A 22 8.24 4.51 2.43
N GLU A 23 8.45 5.35 1.41
CA GLU A 23 7.39 6.14 0.78
C GLU A 23 6.28 5.26 0.19
N CYS A 24 6.62 4.28 -0.65
CA CYS A 24 5.62 3.43 -1.32
C CYS A 24 4.80 2.61 -0.32
N SER A 25 5.42 2.13 0.78
CA SER A 25 4.71 1.38 1.83
C SER A 25 3.79 2.29 2.64
N ASN A 26 4.23 3.50 2.98
CA ASN A 26 3.39 4.49 3.64
C ASN A 26 2.19 4.88 2.77
N ASP A 27 2.42 5.16 1.50
CA ASP A 27 1.37 5.53 0.54
C ASP A 27 0.37 4.40 0.31
N TYR A 28 0.84 3.15 0.26
CA TYR A 28 -0.04 1.99 0.17
C TYR A 28 -0.96 1.90 1.40
N ASN A 29 -0.39 2.01 2.60
CA ASN A 29 -1.17 1.96 3.83
C ASN A 29 -2.14 3.16 3.95
N PHE A 30 -1.70 4.34 3.52
CA PHE A 30 -2.54 5.53 3.44
C PHE A 30 -3.69 5.34 2.44
N ALA A 31 -3.42 4.83 1.24
CA ALA A 31 -4.42 4.58 0.22
C ALA A 31 -5.48 3.57 0.70
N LYS A 32 -5.04 2.49 1.34
CA LYS A 32 -5.92 1.49 1.97
C LYS A 32 -6.91 2.14 2.94
N ASP A 33 -6.41 2.98 3.84
CA ASP A 33 -7.23 3.64 4.86
C ASP A 33 -8.12 4.76 4.29
N MET A 34 -7.57 5.56 3.37
CA MET A 34 -8.24 6.75 2.85
C MET A 34 -9.38 6.42 1.88
N TYR A 35 -9.17 5.46 0.99
CA TYR A 35 -10.12 5.16 -0.10
C TYR A 35 -11.13 4.07 0.24
N ARG A 36 -11.10 3.54 1.47
CA ARG A 36 -12.03 2.51 1.97
C ARG A 36 -13.51 2.82 1.71
N ASP A 37 -13.90 4.08 1.86
CA ASP A 37 -15.30 4.53 1.68
C ASP A 37 -15.63 4.89 0.22
N ILE A 38 -14.63 5.15 -0.63
CA ILE A 38 -14.81 5.77 -1.96
C ILE A 38 -15.06 4.69 -3.02
N LEU A 39 -14.15 3.71 -3.12
CA LEU A 39 -14.13 2.78 -4.25
C LEU A 39 -15.09 1.59 -4.11
N GLN A 40 -15.74 1.41 -2.96
CA GLN A 40 -16.88 0.48 -2.85
C GLN A 40 -18.04 0.86 -3.78
N ARG A 41 -18.11 2.12 -4.25
CA ARG A 41 -19.15 2.62 -5.14
C ARG A 41 -18.80 2.54 -6.62
N ASP A 42 -17.52 2.39 -6.95
CA ASP A 42 -17.00 2.63 -8.30
C ASP A 42 -16.81 1.35 -9.12
N GLY A 43 -17.34 0.22 -8.66
CA GLY A 43 -17.27 -1.06 -9.35
C GLY A 43 -15.98 -1.86 -9.09
N LEU A 44 -15.05 -1.35 -8.26
CA LEU A 44 -13.80 -2.06 -7.97
C LEU A 44 -14.04 -3.43 -7.32
N SER A 45 -15.08 -3.57 -6.51
CA SER A 45 -15.51 -4.87 -5.97
C SER A 45 -15.87 -5.88 -7.05
N HIS A 46 -16.47 -5.42 -8.16
CA HIS A 46 -16.82 -6.27 -9.30
C HIS A 46 -15.57 -6.65 -10.10
N VAL A 47 -14.67 -5.69 -10.40
CA VAL A 47 -13.33 -5.98 -10.95
C VAL A 47 -12.66 -7.08 -10.13
N CYS A 48 -12.62 -6.92 -8.81
CA CYS A 48 -11.91 -7.83 -7.92
C CYS A 48 -12.55 -9.21 -7.81
N ALA A 49 -13.88 -9.29 -7.87
CA ALA A 49 -14.57 -10.57 -7.97
C ALA A 49 -14.24 -11.29 -9.30
N HIS A 50 -14.21 -10.55 -10.40
CA HIS A 50 -13.85 -11.10 -11.72
C HIS A 50 -12.37 -11.51 -11.79
N PHE A 51 -11.48 -10.66 -11.30
CA PHE A 51 -10.06 -10.95 -11.19
C PHE A 51 -9.83 -12.19 -10.34
N GLY A 52 -10.41 -12.26 -9.13
CA GLY A 52 -10.33 -13.43 -8.25
C GLY A 52 -10.74 -14.72 -8.96
N LYS A 53 -11.90 -14.72 -9.63
CA LYS A 53 -12.36 -15.88 -10.43
C LYS A 53 -11.38 -16.25 -11.56
N SER A 54 -10.73 -15.25 -12.17
CA SER A 54 -9.79 -15.47 -13.26
C SER A 54 -8.44 -16.03 -12.81
N VAL A 55 -8.07 -15.84 -11.53
CA VAL A 55 -6.76 -16.28 -11.00
C VAL A 55 -6.82 -17.51 -10.10
N THR A 56 -7.98 -17.87 -9.55
CA THR A 56 -8.13 -19.05 -8.69
C THR A 56 -8.38 -20.34 -9.46
N ILE A 57 -7.72 -21.43 -9.06
CA ILE A 57 -7.98 -22.78 -9.61
C ILE A 57 -9.29 -23.36 -9.03
N TYR A 58 -9.57 -23.15 -7.74
CA TYR A 58 -10.73 -23.72 -7.06
C TYR A 58 -11.92 -22.76 -7.01
N GLN A 59 -13.08 -23.25 -7.46
CA GLN A 59 -14.35 -22.52 -7.41
C GLN A 59 -14.83 -22.37 -5.95
N GLY A 60 -14.42 -21.29 -5.28
CA GLY A 60 -14.91 -20.96 -3.93
C GLY A 60 -14.02 -20.03 -3.12
N ASN A 61 -12.70 -20.03 -3.34
CA ASN A 61 -11.75 -19.24 -2.53
C ASN A 61 -11.52 -17.81 -3.02
N TRP A 62 -12.15 -17.39 -4.11
CA TRP A 62 -11.97 -16.05 -4.68
C TRP A 62 -12.43 -14.93 -3.73
N SER A 63 -13.28 -15.22 -2.74
CA SER A 63 -13.71 -14.24 -1.74
C SER A 63 -12.54 -13.70 -0.90
N GLN A 64 -11.51 -14.51 -0.66
CA GLN A 64 -10.31 -14.11 0.08
C GLN A 64 -9.47 -13.09 -0.68
N TYR A 65 -9.63 -13.03 -2.01
CA TYR A 65 -8.92 -12.08 -2.88
C TYR A 65 -9.56 -10.70 -2.92
N ILE A 66 -10.84 -10.58 -2.53
CA ILE A 66 -11.57 -9.34 -2.70
C ILE A 66 -10.91 -8.22 -1.90
N SER A 67 -10.58 -8.45 -0.63
CA SER A 67 -9.98 -7.40 0.21
C SER A 67 -8.57 -7.00 -0.28
N PRO A 68 -7.62 -7.92 -0.50
CA PRO A 68 -6.30 -7.54 -1.04
C PRO A 68 -6.39 -6.87 -2.42
N CYS A 69 -7.29 -7.33 -3.29
CA CYS A 69 -7.49 -6.73 -4.60
C CYS A 69 -8.05 -5.30 -4.52
N ILE A 70 -8.98 -5.04 -3.60
CA ILE A 70 -9.51 -3.70 -3.37
C ILE A 70 -8.39 -2.77 -2.89
N ASP A 71 -7.54 -3.23 -1.97
CA ASP A 71 -6.39 -2.45 -1.48
C ASP A 71 -5.40 -2.12 -2.62
N LEU A 72 -5.15 -3.09 -3.52
CA LEU A 72 -4.36 -2.88 -4.73
C LEU A 72 -4.98 -1.81 -5.65
N GLY A 73 -6.29 -1.88 -5.89
CA GLY A 73 -7.00 -0.88 -6.70
C GLY A 73 -6.97 0.51 -6.06
N HIS A 74 -7.10 0.61 -4.73
CA HIS A 74 -6.94 1.86 -3.98
C HIS A 74 -5.55 2.45 -4.19
N TYR A 75 -4.52 1.60 -4.18
CA TYR A 75 -3.16 2.04 -4.38
C TYR A 75 -2.90 2.53 -5.80
N LEU A 76 -3.39 1.84 -6.84
CA LEU A 76 -3.30 2.33 -8.22
C LEU A 76 -4.03 3.68 -8.41
N TYR A 77 -5.19 3.83 -7.78
CA TYR A 77 -5.91 5.10 -7.75
C TYR A 77 -5.07 6.21 -7.08
N HIS A 78 -4.41 5.89 -5.97
CA HIS A 78 -3.52 6.82 -5.27
C HIS A 78 -2.35 7.28 -6.15
N ILE A 79 -1.65 6.32 -6.78
CA ILE A 79 -0.51 6.58 -7.68
C ILE A 79 -0.93 7.54 -8.81
N LYS A 80 -2.08 7.28 -9.45
CA LYS A 80 -2.59 8.12 -10.54
C LYS A 80 -2.77 9.59 -10.16
N HIS A 81 -3.18 9.85 -8.91
CA HIS A 81 -3.48 11.19 -8.42
C HIS A 81 -2.32 11.85 -7.68
N LYS A 82 -1.19 11.15 -7.53
CA LYS A 82 0.02 11.73 -6.93
C LYS A 82 0.63 12.74 -7.90
N LYS A 83 1.06 13.89 -7.36
CA LYS A 83 1.61 15.00 -8.16
C LYS A 83 2.99 14.68 -8.71
N ASP A 84 3.77 13.92 -7.96
CA ASP A 84 5.12 13.52 -8.36
C ASP A 84 5.05 12.22 -9.19
N LYS A 85 5.14 12.38 -10.51
CA LYS A 85 5.17 11.25 -11.46
C LYS A 85 6.58 10.67 -11.63
N ASN A 86 7.62 11.34 -11.15
CA ASN A 86 9.01 10.93 -11.39
C ASN A 86 9.33 9.57 -10.74
N ASN A 87 8.56 9.20 -9.73
CA ASN A 87 8.73 7.94 -8.98
C ASN A 87 7.74 6.83 -9.39
N ILE A 88 7.00 6.97 -10.50
CA ILE A 88 6.00 5.97 -10.94
C ILE A 88 6.57 4.54 -10.99
N LYS A 89 7.83 4.40 -11.44
CA LYS A 89 8.54 3.12 -11.48
C LYS A 89 8.64 2.47 -10.09
N SER A 90 9.05 3.22 -9.07
CA SER A 90 9.14 2.70 -7.69
C SER A 90 7.79 2.26 -7.14
N TYR A 91 6.74 3.06 -7.36
CA TYR A 91 5.37 2.69 -6.96
C TYR A 91 4.89 1.42 -7.65
N CYS A 92 5.16 1.26 -8.93
CA CYS A 92 4.73 0.11 -9.71
C CYS A 92 5.53 -1.16 -9.39
N ILE A 93 6.81 -1.03 -9.01
CA ILE A 93 7.59 -2.13 -8.44
C ILE A 93 6.97 -2.57 -7.10
N TYR A 94 6.63 -1.62 -6.23
CA TYR A 94 5.97 -1.93 -4.96
C TYR A 94 4.58 -2.56 -5.16
N PHE A 95 3.81 -2.06 -6.12
CA PHE A 95 2.55 -2.67 -6.54
C PHE A 95 2.76 -4.10 -7.02
N SER A 96 3.81 -4.38 -7.80
CA SER A 96 4.15 -5.74 -8.25
C SER A 96 4.39 -6.68 -7.06
N TYR A 97 5.09 -6.21 -6.02
CA TYR A 97 5.26 -6.92 -4.75
C TYR A 97 3.91 -7.24 -4.09
N LYS A 98 3.04 -6.23 -3.93
CA LYS A 98 1.73 -6.41 -3.30
C LYS A 98 0.80 -7.30 -4.12
N LEU A 99 0.90 -7.26 -5.45
CA LEU A 99 0.19 -8.16 -6.32
C LEU A 99 0.68 -9.61 -6.13
N LYS A 100 2.00 -9.84 -6.09
CA LYS A 100 2.58 -11.17 -5.76
C LYS A 100 2.04 -11.68 -4.44
N GLU A 101 2.04 -10.84 -3.40
CA GLU A 101 1.53 -11.18 -2.08
C GLU A 101 0.05 -11.58 -2.13
N ALA A 102 -0.80 -10.77 -2.77
CA ALA A 102 -2.22 -11.06 -2.92
C ALA A 102 -2.46 -12.39 -3.65
N VAL A 103 -1.64 -12.75 -4.64
CA VAL A 103 -1.82 -13.97 -5.43
C VAL A 103 -1.15 -15.22 -4.86
N SER A 104 -0.16 -15.06 -3.98
CA SER A 104 0.58 -16.18 -3.39
C SER A 104 -0.25 -17.02 -2.40
N TYR A 105 -1.36 -16.48 -1.86
CA TYR A 105 -2.12 -17.15 -0.81
C TYR A 105 -3.00 -18.32 -1.27
N ASN A 106 -3.34 -18.42 -2.56
CA ASN A 106 -4.04 -19.57 -3.09
C ASN A 106 -3.40 -19.98 -4.40
N ASN A 107 -3.24 -21.29 -4.61
CA ASN A 107 -2.73 -21.90 -5.85
C ASN A 107 -3.36 -21.20 -7.06
N ASN A 108 -2.65 -20.21 -7.58
CA ASN A 108 -3.16 -19.31 -8.61
C ASN A 108 -2.72 -19.86 -9.97
N ASN A 109 -3.44 -19.46 -11.00
CA ASN A 109 -3.18 -19.90 -12.37
C ASN A 109 -2.28 -18.93 -13.15
N CYS A 110 -1.65 -17.95 -12.49
CA CYS A 110 -0.73 -17.03 -13.15
C CYS A 110 0.67 -17.64 -13.19
N LYS A 111 1.28 -17.63 -14.37
CA LYS A 111 2.67 -18.07 -14.54
C LYS A 111 3.66 -16.98 -14.09
N SER A 112 3.24 -15.71 -14.13
CA SER A 112 4.06 -14.55 -13.78
C SER A 112 3.22 -13.43 -13.16
N ILE A 113 3.88 -12.44 -12.53
CA ILE A 113 3.20 -11.25 -12.00
C ILE A 113 2.59 -10.43 -13.13
N ASP A 114 3.29 -10.31 -14.26
CA ASP A 114 2.79 -9.60 -15.45
C ASP A 114 1.50 -10.24 -15.97
N GLU A 115 1.45 -11.58 -16.11
CA GLU A 115 0.22 -12.27 -16.53
C GLU A 115 -0.94 -11.99 -15.57
N CYS A 116 -0.66 -12.03 -14.28
CA CYS A 116 -1.63 -11.69 -13.24
C CYS A 116 -2.12 -10.25 -13.35
N TYR A 117 -1.23 -9.31 -13.64
CA TYR A 117 -1.60 -7.92 -13.83
C TYR A 117 -2.45 -7.70 -15.08
N GLN A 118 -2.15 -8.38 -16.19
CA GLN A 118 -2.98 -8.33 -17.39
C GLN A 118 -4.39 -8.88 -17.12
N LYS A 119 -4.51 -9.98 -16.38
CA LYS A 119 -5.82 -10.50 -15.92
C LYS A 119 -6.56 -9.49 -15.04
N PHE A 120 -5.84 -8.77 -14.18
CA PHE A 120 -6.42 -7.73 -13.34
C PHE A 120 -6.99 -6.55 -14.16
N ILE A 121 -6.25 -6.08 -15.17
CA ILE A 121 -6.74 -5.04 -16.09
C ILE A 121 -7.95 -5.53 -16.89
N ALA A 122 -7.88 -6.76 -17.43
CA ALA A 122 -8.94 -7.35 -18.25
C ALA A 122 -10.26 -7.59 -17.46
N ALA A 123 -10.17 -7.73 -16.14
CA ALA A 123 -11.34 -7.93 -15.29
C ALA A 123 -12.32 -6.75 -15.28
N LYS A 124 -11.87 -5.56 -15.71
CA LYS A 124 -12.67 -4.32 -15.78
C LYS A 124 -13.94 -4.42 -16.64
N ARG A 125 -13.93 -5.22 -17.71
CA ARG A 125 -15.01 -5.33 -18.73
C ARG A 125 -15.65 -3.99 -19.14
N ASN A 126 -16.71 -3.56 -18.43
CA ASN A 126 -17.50 -2.34 -18.71
C ASN A 126 -17.40 -1.27 -17.61
N GLU A 127 -16.64 -1.51 -16.55
CA GLU A 127 -16.49 -0.57 -15.44
C GLU A 127 -15.67 0.64 -15.88
N LYS A 128 -16.04 1.86 -15.47
CA LYS A 128 -15.32 3.10 -15.82
C LYS A 128 -14.08 3.33 -14.95
N ILE A 129 -13.29 2.29 -14.68
CA ILE A 129 -12.09 2.36 -13.85
C ILE A 129 -10.85 2.48 -14.75
N ASP A 130 -10.45 3.69 -15.07
CA ASP A 130 -9.31 3.99 -15.96
C ASP A 130 -7.96 4.07 -15.22
N VAL A 131 -7.90 3.58 -13.97
CA VAL A 131 -6.68 3.64 -13.14
C VAL A 131 -5.87 2.35 -13.15
N LEU A 132 -6.45 1.24 -13.64
CA LEU A 132 -5.83 -0.08 -13.49
C LEU A 132 -4.56 -0.26 -14.32
N ASN A 133 -4.40 0.47 -15.44
CA ASN A 133 -3.26 0.34 -16.36
C ASN A 133 -2.10 1.31 -16.06
N ILE A 134 -2.15 2.05 -14.95
CA ILE A 134 -1.12 3.05 -14.59
C ILE A 134 0.30 2.46 -14.45
N CYS A 135 0.42 1.16 -14.18
CA CYS A 135 1.70 0.46 -14.01
C CYS A 135 2.11 -0.39 -15.22
N GLN A 136 1.42 -0.27 -16.35
CA GLN A 136 1.78 -0.97 -17.58
C GLN A 136 3.20 -0.60 -18.02
N GLY A 137 4.04 -1.60 -18.26
CA GLY A 137 5.46 -1.44 -18.61
C GLY A 137 6.42 -1.32 -17.42
N TYR A 138 5.91 -1.18 -16.19
CA TYR A 138 6.74 -1.12 -14.97
C TYR A 138 6.58 -2.33 -14.06
N ILE A 139 5.75 -3.31 -14.46
CA ILE A 139 5.59 -4.56 -13.71
C ILE A 139 6.85 -5.40 -13.84
N ILE A 140 7.34 -5.88 -12.71
CA ILE A 140 8.49 -6.78 -12.66
C ILE A 140 8.12 -8.09 -11.96
N ASN A 141 8.75 -9.18 -12.39
CA ASN A 141 8.71 -10.43 -11.63
C ASN A 141 9.68 -10.33 -10.46
N ILE A 142 9.21 -10.67 -9.27
CA ILE A 142 9.98 -10.60 -8.04
C ILE A 142 10.32 -12.03 -7.65
N ASP A 143 11.61 -12.35 -7.52
CA ASP A 143 12.05 -13.66 -7.05
C ASP A 143 11.73 -13.85 -5.56
N ASP A 144 11.88 -15.08 -5.06
CA ASP A 144 11.46 -15.42 -3.69
C ASP A 144 12.34 -14.81 -2.61
N ASN A 145 13.62 -14.53 -2.90
CA ASN A 145 14.52 -13.88 -1.94
C ASN A 145 14.18 -12.39 -1.84
N THR A 146 14.06 -11.72 -2.98
CA THR A 146 13.63 -10.32 -3.03
C THR A 146 12.23 -10.15 -2.41
N TYR A 147 11.31 -11.07 -2.68
CA TYR A 147 9.98 -11.07 -2.08
C TYR A 147 10.03 -11.12 -0.54
N LYS A 148 10.87 -12.00 0.04
CA LYS A 148 11.05 -12.06 1.50
C LYS A 148 11.60 -10.76 2.09
N ILE A 149 12.53 -10.10 1.39
CA ILE A 149 13.06 -8.80 1.80
C ILE A 149 11.93 -7.76 1.82
N PHE A 150 11.13 -7.67 0.76
CA PHE A 150 9.94 -6.82 0.74
C PHE A 150 9.00 -7.10 1.91
N GLN A 151 8.72 -8.37 2.20
CA GLN A 151 7.83 -8.74 3.32
C GLN A 151 8.36 -8.29 4.68
N TYR A 152 9.67 -8.39 4.93
CA TYR A 152 10.24 -7.96 6.20
C TYR A 152 10.31 -6.44 6.31
N LEU A 153 10.72 -5.75 5.24
CA LEU A 153 10.68 -4.29 5.20
C LEU A 153 9.26 -3.77 5.39
N ASP A 154 8.29 -4.31 4.65
CA ASP A 154 6.90 -3.86 4.74
C ASP A 154 6.32 -4.08 6.13
N LYS A 155 6.56 -5.22 6.77
CA LYS A 155 6.11 -5.43 8.16
C LYS A 155 6.72 -4.44 9.14
N LEU A 156 8.02 -4.15 9.02
CA LEU A 156 8.69 -3.18 9.88
C LEU A 156 8.15 -1.76 9.64
N TYR A 157 8.01 -1.33 8.39
CA TYR A 157 7.47 -0.01 8.04
C TYR A 157 5.97 0.11 8.34
N GLU A 158 5.17 -0.94 8.18
CA GLU A 158 3.76 -0.95 8.56
C GLU A 158 3.61 -0.70 10.07
N THR A 159 4.46 -1.31 10.90
CA THR A 159 4.48 -1.01 12.33
C THR A 159 4.82 0.46 12.58
N VAL A 160 5.87 0.99 11.96
CA VAL A 160 6.23 2.41 12.07
C VAL A 160 5.08 3.32 11.63
N TYR A 161 4.42 3.02 10.51
CA TYR A 161 3.28 3.76 9.97
C TYR A 161 2.09 3.76 10.94
N LYS A 162 1.68 2.57 11.42
CA LYS A 162 0.57 2.42 12.37
C LYS A 162 0.82 3.18 13.66
N ARG A 163 2.08 3.29 14.10
CA ARG A 163 2.46 4.06 15.29
C ARG A 163 2.32 5.56 15.07
N ASN A 164 2.85 6.07 13.96
CA ASN A 164 2.78 7.51 13.67
C ASN A 164 1.32 7.99 13.49
N ASN A 165 0.43 7.11 13.01
CA ASN A 165 -0.97 7.44 12.76
C ASN A 165 -1.93 7.02 13.88
N GLY A 166 -1.48 6.21 14.82
CA GLY A 166 -2.28 5.69 15.93
C GLY A 166 -2.26 6.60 17.17
N LYS A 167 -3.34 6.58 17.97
CA LYS A 167 -3.40 7.31 19.25
C LYS A 167 -2.79 6.56 20.45
N ARG A 168 -2.29 5.32 20.27
CA ARG A 168 -1.79 4.47 21.37
C ARG A 168 -0.30 4.12 21.21
N TRP A 169 0.43 4.38 22.28
CA TRP A 169 1.90 4.49 22.35
C TRP A 169 2.63 3.23 22.82
N ILE A 170 1.95 2.09 22.98
CA ILE A 170 2.55 0.92 23.63
C ILE A 170 3.07 -0.05 22.58
N CYS A 171 4.38 -0.26 22.49
CA CYS A 171 4.97 -1.28 21.62
C CYS A 171 4.41 -2.65 21.97
N TRP A 172 3.75 -3.29 20.99
CA TRP A 172 3.15 -4.59 21.24
C TRP A 172 4.25 -5.61 21.41
N SER A 173 4.05 -6.57 22.31
CA SER A 173 5.00 -7.68 22.47
C SER A 173 5.27 -8.41 21.16
N GLN A 174 4.30 -8.46 20.24
CA GLN A 174 4.49 -9.02 18.91
C GLN A 174 5.44 -8.20 18.03
N ASP A 175 5.33 -6.87 18.04
CA ASP A 175 6.20 -5.98 17.28
C ASP A 175 7.66 -6.14 17.75
N ILE A 176 7.84 -6.23 19.07
CA ILE A 176 9.13 -6.46 19.73
C ILE A 176 9.71 -7.82 19.35
N ARG A 177 8.88 -8.88 19.43
CA ARG A 177 9.30 -10.26 19.07
C ARG A 177 9.70 -10.39 17.61
N ASN A 178 9.05 -9.67 16.71
CA ASN A 178 9.30 -9.74 15.27
C ASN A 178 10.49 -8.87 14.84
N TYR A 179 10.77 -7.79 15.57
CA TYR A 179 11.79 -6.80 15.21
C TYR A 179 13.18 -7.42 15.00
N ALA A 180 13.74 -8.04 16.04
CA ALA A 180 15.11 -8.55 15.98
C ALA A 180 15.30 -9.67 14.94
N PRO A 181 14.39 -10.65 14.80
CA PRO A 181 14.48 -11.64 13.72
C PRO A 181 14.47 -11.03 12.32
N TYR A 182 13.64 -10.01 12.07
CA TYR A 182 13.57 -9.37 10.75
C TYR A 182 14.83 -8.56 10.45
N MET A 183 15.30 -7.74 11.40
CA MET A 183 16.51 -6.94 11.22
C MET A 183 17.75 -7.81 10.97
N ARG A 184 17.94 -8.88 11.77
CA ARG A 184 19.07 -9.82 11.56
C ARG A 184 19.00 -10.53 10.21
N HIS A 185 17.79 -10.87 9.75
CA HIS A 185 17.66 -11.47 8.43
C HIS A 185 18.06 -10.48 7.33
N LEU A 186 17.54 -9.24 7.40
CA LEU A 186 17.86 -8.18 6.44
C LEU A 186 19.36 -7.87 6.39
N GLU A 187 20.03 -7.87 7.55
CA GLU A 187 21.50 -7.73 7.66
C GLU A 187 22.26 -8.87 6.97
N SER A 188 21.71 -10.09 7.00
CA SER A 188 22.34 -11.29 6.43
C SER A 188 22.12 -11.49 4.93
N CYS A 189 21.31 -10.65 4.28
CA CYS A 189 20.91 -10.87 2.89
C CYS A 189 21.95 -10.42 1.86
N SER A 190 21.74 -10.80 0.59
CA SER A 190 22.64 -10.48 -0.54
C SER A 190 22.92 -8.99 -0.70
N PHE A 191 22.01 -8.14 -0.22
CA PHE A 191 22.11 -6.68 -0.25
C PHE A 191 22.93 -6.09 0.90
N LYS A 192 23.58 -6.92 1.74
CA LYS A 192 24.39 -6.44 2.87
C LYS A 192 25.56 -5.54 2.47
N HIS A 193 25.96 -5.52 1.21
CA HIS A 193 27.03 -4.66 0.68
C HIS A 193 26.49 -3.44 -0.08
N ASP A 194 25.18 -3.33 -0.28
CA ASP A 194 24.57 -2.16 -0.90
C ASP A 194 24.49 -1.04 0.14
N ILE A 195 25.26 0.03 -0.09
CA ILE A 195 25.39 1.16 0.84
C ILE A 195 24.03 1.83 1.09
N TYR A 196 23.18 1.96 0.06
CA TYR A 196 21.86 2.58 0.19
C TYR A 196 20.92 1.70 1.00
N PHE A 197 21.00 0.38 0.82
CA PHE A 197 20.25 -0.57 1.63
C PHE A 197 20.67 -0.55 3.10
N GLN A 198 21.97 -0.53 3.38
CA GLN A 198 22.50 -0.41 4.75
C GLN A 198 22.02 0.87 5.43
N GLU A 199 22.11 2.00 4.73
CA GLU A 199 21.68 3.30 5.24
C GLU A 199 20.18 3.31 5.55
N MET A 200 19.35 2.82 4.62
CA MET A 200 17.91 2.68 4.82
C MET A 200 17.59 1.83 6.06
N LEU A 201 18.31 0.72 6.27
CA LEU A 201 18.12 -0.14 7.45
C LEU A 201 18.56 0.55 8.75
N ASN A 202 19.64 1.33 8.72
CA ASN A 202 20.06 2.12 9.89
C ASN A 202 19.01 3.16 10.27
N ILE A 203 18.47 3.90 9.28
CA ILE A 203 17.39 4.87 9.48
C ILE A 203 16.14 4.17 10.07
N LEU A 204 15.78 3.00 9.54
CA LEU A 204 14.67 2.21 10.04
C LEU A 204 14.90 1.75 11.50
N ASN A 205 16.09 1.23 11.81
CA ASN A 205 16.49 0.78 13.14
C ASN A 205 16.37 1.92 14.17
N ASP A 206 16.99 3.06 13.88
CA ASP A 206 16.95 4.24 14.75
C ASP A 206 15.51 4.71 14.99
N ARG A 207 14.68 4.72 13.94
CA ARG A 207 13.27 5.10 14.07
C ARG A 207 12.45 4.11 14.90
N TYR A 208 12.72 2.82 14.76
CA TYR A 208 12.03 1.79 15.51
C TYR A 208 12.39 1.86 17.00
N ILE A 209 13.67 2.13 17.33
CA ILE A 209 14.13 2.35 18.71
C ILE A 209 13.51 3.62 19.29
N MET A 210 13.45 4.72 18.52
CA MET A 210 12.80 5.96 18.96
C MET A 210 11.32 5.73 19.30
N LEU A 211 10.60 4.93 18.50
CA LEU A 211 9.20 4.59 18.74
C LEU A 211 9.03 3.56 19.88
N CYS A 212 10.04 2.74 20.12
CA CYS A 212 10.04 1.65 21.09
C CYS A 212 11.35 1.60 21.91
N PRO A 213 11.53 2.49 22.89
CA PRO A 213 12.79 2.61 23.64
C PRO A 213 13.19 1.36 24.44
N GLN A 214 12.26 0.44 24.69
CA GLN A 214 12.54 -0.86 25.33
C GLN A 214 13.29 -1.84 24.43
N LEU A 215 13.45 -1.53 23.15
CA LEU A 215 14.22 -2.36 22.23
C LEU A 215 15.71 -2.08 22.39
N GLU A 216 16.48 -3.16 22.48
CA GLU A 216 17.93 -3.08 22.37
C GLU A 216 18.30 -2.64 20.95
N LYS A 217 19.15 -1.61 20.85
CA LYS A 217 19.70 -1.17 19.57
C LYS A 217 20.49 -2.31 18.95
N ILE A 218 20.08 -2.74 17.76
CA ILE A 218 20.86 -3.71 17.00
C ILE A 218 21.91 -2.91 16.25
N ASP A 219 23.16 -3.08 16.62
CA ASP A 219 24.26 -2.50 15.85
C ASP A 219 24.45 -3.32 14.57
N LEU A 220 23.84 -2.82 13.49
CA LEU A 220 23.91 -3.43 12.17
C LEU A 220 25.31 -3.23 11.57
N PHE A 221 25.82 -4.23 10.88
CA PHE A 221 27.04 -4.16 10.07
C PHE A 221 28.33 -3.87 10.86
N LYS A 222 28.41 -4.32 12.12
CA LYS A 222 29.51 -4.07 13.10
C LYS A 222 30.96 -4.33 12.63
N ASN A 223 31.17 -4.94 11.47
CA ASN A 223 32.48 -5.40 11.02
C ASN A 223 32.86 -4.95 9.61
N ILE A 224 32.23 -3.92 9.04
CA ILE A 224 32.71 -3.36 7.78
C ILE A 224 33.74 -2.29 8.14
N PRO A 225 35.05 -2.51 7.88
CA PRO A 225 36.04 -1.45 8.04
C PRO A 225 35.53 -0.29 7.19
N SER A 226 35.33 0.89 7.80
CA SER A 226 35.03 2.10 7.02
C SER A 226 36.03 2.13 5.88
N PRO A 227 35.58 2.19 4.61
CA PRO A 227 36.49 2.20 3.48
C PRO A 227 37.48 3.31 3.75
N THR A 228 38.71 2.92 4.06
CA THR A 228 39.79 3.87 4.27
C THR A 228 39.97 4.47 2.89
N ILE A 229 39.49 5.70 2.71
CA ILE A 229 39.67 6.48 1.49
C ILE A 229 41.17 6.79 1.43
N SER A 230 41.94 5.77 1.06
CA SER A 230 43.38 5.82 0.89
C SER A 230 43.64 6.17 -0.57
N GLY A 231 43.58 7.47 -0.84
CA GLY A 231 44.43 8.16 -1.82
C GLY A 231 44.61 7.55 -3.21
N LYS A 232 43.56 7.01 -3.85
CA LYS A 232 43.58 6.65 -5.29
C LYS A 232 42.29 7.08 -5.99
N GLU A 233 41.97 8.36 -5.95
CA GLU A 233 40.87 8.96 -6.73
C GLU A 233 41.24 9.22 -8.20
N GLU A 234 42.50 9.05 -8.62
CA GLU A 234 42.97 9.54 -9.91
C GLU A 234 42.66 8.64 -11.13
N LYS A 235 41.91 7.53 -10.98
CA LYS A 235 41.61 6.62 -12.11
C LYS A 235 40.14 6.27 -12.33
N ILE A 236 39.22 6.77 -11.52
CA ILE A 236 37.78 6.43 -11.65
C ILE A 236 37.03 7.43 -12.54
N ASP A 237 37.57 8.64 -12.74
CA ASP A 237 36.91 9.67 -13.56
C ASP A 237 36.97 9.39 -15.08
N GLU A 238 37.92 8.56 -15.52
CA GLU A 238 38.08 8.24 -16.95
C GLU A 238 37.14 7.12 -17.41
N GLN A 239 36.74 6.20 -16.53
CA GLN A 239 35.72 5.18 -16.84
C GLN A 239 34.29 5.71 -16.80
N ARG A 240 34.00 6.77 -16.03
CA ARG A 240 32.67 7.40 -15.99
C ARG A 240 32.34 8.23 -17.23
N LYS A 241 33.33 8.79 -17.92
CA LYS A 241 33.11 9.51 -19.20
C LYS A 241 32.66 8.58 -20.32
N ILE A 242 33.15 7.34 -20.35
CA ILE A 242 32.86 6.39 -21.42
C ILE A 242 31.43 5.83 -21.33
N GLU A 243 30.87 5.66 -20.13
CA GLU A 243 29.52 5.08 -19.94
C GLU A 243 28.38 6.09 -20.18
N VAL A 244 28.63 7.39 -19.95
CA VAL A 244 27.65 8.47 -20.20
C VAL A 244 27.48 8.74 -21.70
N GLU A 245 28.54 8.60 -22.49
CA GLU A 245 28.49 8.85 -23.94
C GLU A 245 27.81 7.70 -24.71
N VAL A 246 27.92 6.46 -24.22
CA VAL A 246 27.25 5.28 -24.82
C VAL A 246 25.75 5.24 -24.52
N THR A 247 25.30 5.77 -23.38
CA THR A 247 23.88 5.70 -22.98
C THR A 247 23.02 6.77 -23.65
N THR A 248 23.61 7.87 -24.11
CA THR A 248 22.86 9.00 -24.70
C THR A 248 22.39 8.72 -26.14
N GLN A 249 22.86 7.65 -26.80
CA GLN A 249 22.48 7.32 -28.18
C GLN A 249 21.43 6.19 -28.31
N ALA A 250 20.95 5.61 -27.21
CA ALA A 250 20.04 4.45 -27.27
C ALA A 250 18.57 4.73 -26.91
N GLU A 251 18.19 5.96 -26.54
CA GLU A 251 16.81 6.30 -26.13
C GLU A 251 15.97 7.05 -27.18
N GLU A 252 16.35 7.03 -28.46
CA GLU A 252 15.47 7.51 -29.53
C GLU A 252 14.95 6.38 -30.42
N LYS A 253 13.61 6.25 -30.45
CA LYS A 253 12.76 5.39 -31.30
C LYS A 253 12.30 4.05 -30.69
N ILE A 254 11.37 4.14 -29.74
CA ILE A 254 10.30 3.14 -29.63
C ILE A 254 9.18 3.56 -30.59
N PRO A 255 8.88 2.79 -31.65
CA PRO A 255 7.78 3.12 -32.55
C PRO A 255 6.43 2.85 -31.85
N LEU A 256 5.63 3.90 -31.70
CA LEU A 256 4.20 3.76 -31.40
C LEU A 256 3.57 2.94 -32.55
N LYS A 257 3.19 1.69 -32.27
CA LYS A 257 2.27 0.96 -33.12
C LYS A 257 0.90 1.61 -32.99
N ALA A 258 0.48 2.30 -34.06
CA ALA A 258 -0.88 2.73 -34.25
C ALA A 258 -1.78 1.49 -34.33
N THR A 259 -2.66 1.34 -33.34
CA THR A 259 -3.72 0.34 -33.37
C THR A 259 -4.82 0.86 -34.27
N ASN A 260 -5.00 0.20 -35.43
CA ASN A 260 -6.09 0.49 -36.36
C ASN A 260 -7.45 0.34 -35.67
N GLY A 261 -8.30 1.33 -35.86
CA GLY A 261 -9.69 1.31 -35.41
C GLY A 261 -10.46 0.20 -36.10
N ILE A 262 -11.10 -0.64 -35.30
CA ILE A 262 -12.17 -1.51 -35.73
C ILE A 262 -13.46 -0.85 -35.23
N GLU A 263 -14.22 -0.29 -36.17
CA GLU A 263 -15.63 0.07 -35.99
C GLU A 263 -16.43 -1.23 -35.80
N GLU A 264 -16.84 -1.52 -34.56
CA GLU A 264 -17.88 -2.51 -34.29
C GLU A 264 -19.24 -1.82 -34.23
N THR A 265 -20.03 -2.08 -35.27
CA THR A 265 -21.44 -1.70 -35.39
C THR A 265 -22.25 -2.55 -34.40
N ILE A 266 -22.74 -1.93 -33.32
CA ILE A 266 -23.63 -2.58 -32.35
C ILE A 266 -25.05 -2.66 -32.95
N GLN A 267 -25.49 -3.86 -33.31
CA GLN A 267 -26.92 -4.15 -33.50
C GLN A 267 -27.56 -4.46 -32.15
N VAL A 268 -28.53 -3.63 -31.76
CA VAL A 268 -29.34 -3.78 -30.55
C VAL A 268 -30.60 -4.55 -30.91
N ASP A 269 -30.64 -5.84 -30.58
CA ASP A 269 -31.87 -6.61 -30.59
C ASP A 269 -32.60 -6.49 -29.25
N LYS A 270 -33.79 -5.87 -29.31
CA LYS A 270 -34.78 -5.83 -28.23
C LYS A 270 -35.54 -7.15 -28.20
N LYS A 271 -35.57 -7.83 -27.04
CA LYS A 271 -36.65 -8.78 -26.74
C LYS A 271 -37.12 -8.71 -25.28
N SER A 272 -38.37 -8.22 -25.16
CA SER A 272 -39.47 -8.58 -24.24
C SER A 272 -39.14 -9.52 -23.07
N GLN A 273 -39.30 -9.07 -21.82
CA GLN A 273 -40.51 -9.17 -20.99
C GLN A 273 -40.98 -10.61 -20.70
N GLY A 274 -40.99 -10.94 -19.40
CA GLY A 274 -41.55 -12.16 -18.82
C GLY A 274 -41.51 -12.05 -17.29
N GLU A 275 -42.52 -11.40 -16.73
CA GLU A 275 -42.86 -11.43 -15.31
C GLU A 275 -43.29 -12.84 -14.89
N VAL A 276 -42.74 -13.37 -13.80
CA VAL A 276 -43.44 -14.32 -12.92
C VAL A 276 -43.06 -13.98 -11.49
N GLY A 277 -43.99 -13.33 -10.79
CA GLY A 277 -43.92 -13.14 -9.34
C GLY A 277 -44.30 -14.43 -8.61
N SER A 278 -43.69 -14.65 -7.45
CA SER A 278 -44.19 -15.60 -6.47
C SER A 278 -43.99 -15.00 -5.06
N PRO A 279 -45.05 -14.87 -4.23
CA PRO A 279 -44.93 -14.29 -2.90
C PRO A 279 -44.45 -15.34 -1.90
N ILE A 280 -43.32 -15.08 -1.24
CA ILE A 280 -42.86 -15.88 -0.09
C ILE A 280 -43.60 -15.40 1.16
N GLN A 281 -44.47 -16.28 1.65
CA GLN A 281 -45.23 -16.18 2.88
C GLN A 281 -44.30 -16.48 4.07
N TRP A 282 -44.14 -15.54 5.01
CA TRP A 282 -43.46 -15.79 6.28
C TRP A 282 -44.50 -16.07 7.36
N THR A 283 -44.59 -17.31 7.82
CA THR A 283 -45.34 -17.70 9.01
C THR A 283 -44.46 -17.47 10.24
N SER A 284 -44.74 -16.41 10.99
CA SER A 284 -44.19 -16.20 12.34
C SER A 284 -45.02 -16.97 13.35
N ALA A 285 -44.44 -18.02 13.92
CA ALA A 285 -44.98 -18.74 15.07
C ALA A 285 -44.82 -17.88 16.33
N GLN A 286 -45.95 -17.49 16.94
CA GLN A 286 -45.99 -16.95 18.29
C GLN A 286 -45.98 -18.12 19.28
N HIS A 287 -44.99 -18.15 20.18
CA HIS A 287 -45.04 -18.93 21.40
C HIS A 287 -45.26 -17.96 22.55
N GLY A 288 -46.47 -17.98 23.10
CA GLY A 288 -46.82 -17.30 24.33
C GLY A 288 -46.32 -18.11 25.53
N THR A 289 -45.56 -17.46 26.39
CA THR A 289 -45.37 -17.90 27.78
C THR A 289 -45.88 -16.79 28.67
N ASN A 290 -47.01 -17.06 29.33
CA ASN A 290 -47.53 -16.26 30.41
C ASN A 290 -46.60 -16.44 31.62
N THR A 291 -46.00 -15.34 32.07
CA THR A 291 -45.40 -15.25 33.40
C THR A 291 -45.96 -14.03 34.09
N GLU A 292 -46.87 -14.28 35.03
CA GLU A 292 -47.33 -13.32 36.04
C GLU A 292 -46.15 -12.85 36.89
N GLY A 293 -45.61 -11.69 36.52
CA GLY A 293 -44.56 -10.98 37.25
C GLY A 293 -45.14 -9.91 38.15
N ARG A 294 -45.36 -10.28 39.41
CA ARG A 294 -45.69 -9.45 40.57
C ARG A 294 -44.93 -8.11 40.57
N ILE A 295 -45.64 -6.99 40.42
CA ILE A 295 -45.07 -5.64 40.51
C ILE A 295 -44.91 -5.29 41.99
N THR A 296 -43.70 -5.49 42.53
CA THR A 296 -43.28 -4.84 43.78
C THR A 296 -42.43 -3.62 43.44
N SER A 297 -42.98 -2.47 43.78
CA SER A 297 -42.43 -1.13 43.73
C SER A 297 -41.02 -1.02 44.31
N SER A 298 -40.02 -0.78 43.46
CA SER A 298 -38.73 -0.19 43.86
C SER A 298 -38.48 1.10 43.07
N LEU A 299 -38.63 2.22 43.76
CA LEU A 299 -38.74 3.58 43.21
C LEU A 299 -37.38 4.26 42.92
N SER A 300 -36.29 3.52 42.72
CA SER A 300 -34.93 4.12 42.73
C SER A 300 -34.11 3.94 41.43
N THR A 301 -34.45 3.00 40.55
CA THR A 301 -33.61 2.68 39.37
C THR A 301 -33.99 3.42 38.07
N GLY A 302 -35.05 4.22 38.09
CA GLY A 302 -35.63 4.87 36.89
C GLY A 302 -34.85 6.08 36.35
N PHE A 303 -33.92 6.65 37.11
CA PHE A 303 -33.24 7.88 36.71
C PHE A 303 -32.17 7.67 35.62
N ILE A 304 -31.63 6.45 35.46
CA ILE A 304 -30.59 6.18 34.46
C ILE A 304 -31.19 5.88 33.09
N ILE A 305 -32.42 5.36 33.01
CA ILE A 305 -33.01 4.88 31.73
C ILE A 305 -33.60 6.04 30.90
N LEU A 306 -34.16 7.05 31.55
CA LEU A 306 -34.76 8.22 30.90
C LEU A 306 -33.84 8.95 29.89
N PRO A 307 -32.56 9.27 30.21
CA PRO A 307 -31.70 9.95 29.24
C PRO A 307 -31.42 9.09 28.00
N PHE A 308 -31.31 7.76 28.12
CA PHE A 308 -31.10 6.89 26.96
C PHE A 308 -32.33 6.83 26.05
N ILE A 309 -33.54 6.79 26.62
CA ILE A 309 -34.78 6.83 25.84
C ILE A 309 -34.89 8.16 25.08
N ILE A 310 -34.59 9.28 25.74
CA ILE A 310 -34.60 10.61 25.10
C ILE A 310 -33.56 10.66 23.96
N LEU A 311 -32.35 10.14 24.17
CA LEU A 311 -31.32 10.08 23.12
C LEU A 311 -31.74 9.21 21.92
N ILE A 312 -32.39 8.07 22.16
CA ILE A 312 -32.90 7.20 21.09
C ILE A 312 -34.00 7.91 20.30
N ILE A 313 -34.96 8.56 20.97
CA ILE A 313 -36.03 9.33 20.31
C ILE A 313 -35.44 10.46 19.48
N VAL A 314 -34.48 11.23 20.02
CA VAL A 314 -33.78 12.28 19.28
C VAL A 314 -33.04 11.71 18.07
N PHE A 315 -32.40 10.54 18.20
CA PHE A 315 -31.68 9.89 17.10
C PHE A 315 -32.62 9.39 16.00
N ILE A 316 -33.78 8.83 16.37
CA ILE A 316 -34.83 8.40 15.45
C ILE A 316 -35.42 9.63 14.73
N LEU A 317 -35.83 10.66 15.47
CA LEU A 317 -36.33 11.90 14.89
C LEU A 317 -35.27 12.54 13.98
N TYR A 318 -34.02 12.57 14.39
CA TYR A 318 -32.91 13.06 13.57
C TYR A 318 -32.74 12.26 12.26
N LYS A 319 -32.92 10.94 12.30
CA LYS A 319 -32.81 10.06 11.13
C LYS A 319 -33.99 10.22 10.15
N TYR A 320 -35.20 10.49 10.65
CA TYR A 320 -36.42 10.53 9.84
C TYR A 320 -36.95 11.94 9.54
N THR A 321 -36.35 12.99 10.14
CA THR A 321 -36.68 14.37 9.81
C THR A 321 -35.87 14.83 8.59
N LEU A 322 -36.50 15.60 7.69
CA LEU A 322 -35.93 16.15 6.45
C LEU A 322 -34.58 16.88 6.61
N TRP A 323 -34.23 17.25 7.86
CA TRP A 323 -33.00 17.92 8.27
C TRP A 323 -31.74 17.03 8.27
N GLY A 324 -31.89 15.70 8.20
CA GLY A 324 -30.76 14.76 8.14
C GLY A 324 -29.79 15.06 6.99
N SER A 325 -30.30 15.54 5.85
CA SER A 325 -29.49 15.92 4.68
C SER A 325 -28.58 17.13 4.96
N LEU A 326 -29.07 18.12 5.70
CA LEU A 326 -28.31 19.34 6.05
C LEU A 326 -27.20 19.03 7.06
N VAL A 327 -27.49 18.20 8.06
CA VAL A 327 -26.50 17.82 9.07
C VAL A 327 -25.48 16.85 8.48
N GLN A 328 -25.88 15.90 7.63
CA GLN A 328 -24.94 15.05 6.89
C GLN A 328 -23.97 15.89 6.05
N ARG A 329 -24.43 16.95 5.39
CA ARG A 329 -23.56 17.87 4.64
C ARG A 329 -22.57 18.61 5.55
N ARG A 330 -22.99 19.02 6.75
CA ARG A 330 -22.12 19.67 7.74
C ARG A 330 -21.10 18.71 8.36
N VAL A 331 -21.51 17.48 8.69
CA VAL A 331 -20.63 16.42 9.20
C VAL A 331 -19.61 16.01 8.14
N GLN A 332 -20.02 15.90 6.87
CA GLN A 332 -19.07 15.67 5.77
C GLN A 332 -18.07 16.82 5.62
N LYS A 333 -18.50 18.08 5.78
CA LYS A 333 -17.59 19.24 5.76
C LYS A 333 -16.60 19.20 6.92
N LEU A 334 -17.05 18.89 8.14
CA LEU A 334 -16.19 18.67 9.31
C LEU A 334 -15.22 17.51 9.09
N LYS A 335 -15.69 16.36 8.59
CA LYS A 335 -14.82 15.20 8.26
C LYS A 335 -13.74 15.62 7.24
N ARG A 336 -14.10 16.38 6.20
CA ARG A 336 -13.13 16.92 5.22
C ARG A 336 -12.14 17.90 5.85
N MET A 337 -12.57 18.75 6.79
CA MET A 337 -11.69 19.69 7.49
C MET A 337 -10.71 18.95 8.43
N PHE A 338 -11.19 17.97 9.20
CA PHE A 338 -10.34 17.13 10.05
C PHE A 338 -9.35 16.30 9.23
N ILE A 339 -9.77 15.75 8.08
CA ILE A 339 -8.87 15.03 7.16
C ILE A 339 -7.84 15.99 6.54
N LYS A 340 -8.25 17.19 6.09
CA LYS A 340 -7.30 18.21 5.61
C LYS A 340 -6.27 18.60 6.67
N ASN A 341 -6.70 18.75 7.92
CA ASN A 341 -5.80 19.13 9.00
C ASN A 341 -4.81 18.01 9.37
N LYS A 342 -5.26 16.74 9.35
CA LYS A 342 -4.36 15.58 9.50
C LYS A 342 -3.35 15.47 8.36
N ASN A 343 -3.77 15.80 7.13
CA ASN A 343 -2.87 15.80 5.99
C ASN A 343 -1.78 16.89 6.10
N ASN A 344 -2.06 18.03 6.75
CA ASN A 344 -1.01 19.02 7.02
C ASN A 344 0.02 18.49 8.02
N VAL A 345 -0.39 17.90 9.14
CA VAL A 345 0.56 17.32 10.12
C VAL A 345 1.36 16.17 9.50
N TYR A 346 0.71 15.30 8.73
CA TYR A 346 1.39 14.23 8.00
C TYR A 346 2.37 14.79 6.97
N ARG A 347 1.97 15.83 6.24
CA ARG A 347 2.82 16.51 5.28
C ARG A 347 3.99 17.21 5.94
N ASP A 348 3.83 17.82 7.10
CA ASP A 348 4.94 18.45 7.85
C ASP A 348 5.94 17.39 8.33
N ILE A 349 5.44 16.24 8.77
CA ILE A 349 6.27 15.09 9.17
C ILE A 349 7.00 14.50 7.96
N MET A 350 6.30 14.29 6.84
CA MET A 350 6.91 13.76 5.61
C MET A 350 7.86 14.77 4.96
N ASP A 351 7.53 16.06 4.93
CA ASP A 351 8.39 17.13 4.44
C ASP A 351 9.65 17.24 5.31
N TYR A 352 9.55 17.04 6.63
CA TYR A 352 10.72 16.96 7.51
C TYR A 352 11.62 15.76 7.17
N PHE A 353 11.03 14.61 6.85
CA PHE A 353 11.78 13.41 6.45
C PHE A 353 12.42 13.55 5.07
N GLU A 354 11.66 14.03 4.09
CA GLU A 354 12.15 14.33 2.74
C GLU A 354 13.31 15.32 2.83
N LYS A 355 13.16 16.38 3.63
CA LYS A 355 14.23 17.35 3.88
C LYS A 355 15.46 16.71 4.51
N THR A 356 15.30 15.89 5.55
CA THR A 356 16.44 15.23 6.22
C THR A 356 17.15 14.25 5.29
N TYR A 357 16.40 13.53 4.44
CA TYR A 357 16.94 12.62 3.44
C TYR A 357 17.66 13.37 2.31
N GLN A 358 17.07 14.43 1.77
CA GLN A 358 17.70 15.27 0.76
C GLN A 358 18.94 15.98 1.31
N ASP A 359 18.93 16.42 2.57
CA ASP A 359 20.09 17.01 3.25
C ASP A 359 21.22 15.97 3.39
N SER A 360 20.91 14.70 3.71
CA SER A 360 21.91 13.63 3.81
C SER A 360 22.53 13.29 2.44
N ILE A 361 21.75 13.37 1.36
CA ILE A 361 22.21 13.20 -0.02
C ILE A 361 23.04 14.40 -0.47
N ASN A 362 22.55 15.62 -0.27
CA ASN A 362 23.21 16.86 -0.71
C ASN A 362 24.54 17.07 0.01
N ARG A 363 24.62 16.76 1.31
CA ARG A 363 25.88 16.80 2.06
C ARG A 363 26.93 15.87 1.46
N ARG A 364 26.53 14.71 0.92
CA ARG A 364 27.42 13.78 0.21
C ARG A 364 27.84 14.26 -1.17
N ARG A 365 26.93 14.92 -1.91
CA ARG A 365 27.30 15.58 -3.17
C ARG A 365 28.34 16.68 -2.93
N HIS A 366 28.19 17.46 -1.86
CA HIS A 366 29.16 18.51 -1.55
C HIS A 366 30.57 18.00 -1.23
N ILE A 367 30.68 16.84 -0.57
CA ILE A 367 31.97 16.19 -0.27
C ILE A 367 32.65 15.71 -1.56
N SER A 368 31.90 15.24 -2.56
CA SER A 368 32.46 14.76 -3.83
C SER A 368 32.91 15.88 -4.78
N TYR A 369 32.37 17.10 -4.65
CA TYR A 369 32.80 18.25 -5.45
C TYR A 369 33.93 19.08 -4.80
N SER A 370 34.18 18.95 -3.50
CA SER A 370 35.22 19.74 -2.81
C SER A 370 36.65 19.18 -2.92
N GLN A 371 36.85 18.04 -3.60
CA GLN A 371 38.19 17.46 -3.80
C GLN A 371 38.87 17.88 -5.12
N GLY A 372 38.22 18.70 -5.97
CA GLY A 372 38.83 19.33 -7.14
C GLY A 372 39.44 20.69 -6.81
N GLY A 373 40.40 20.74 -5.90
CA GLY A 373 41.16 21.96 -5.60
C GLY A 373 42.09 22.30 -6.77
N TYR A 374 41.78 23.40 -7.47
CA TYR A 374 42.68 24.07 -8.40
C TYR A 374 43.99 24.43 -7.70
N TYR A 375 45.07 23.74 -8.04
CA TYR A 375 46.42 24.26 -7.86
C TYR A 375 46.70 25.17 -9.07
N VAL A 376 46.75 26.48 -8.82
CA VAL A 376 47.37 27.48 -9.71
C VAL A 376 48.75 27.80 -9.15
#